data_AF-A0A8T9SY57-F1
#
_entry.id   AF-A0A8T9SY57-F1
#
_cell.length_a   1.000
_cell.length_b   1.000
_cell.length_c   1.000
_cell.angle_alpha   90.00
_cell.angle_beta   90.00
_cell.angle_gamma   90.00
#
_symmetry.space_group_name_H-M   'P 1'
#
loop_
_entity.id
_entity.type
_entity.pdbx_description
1 polymer ?
#
loop_
_entity_poly.entity_id
_entity_poly.type
_entity_poly.pdbx_seq_one_letter_code
_entity_poly.pdbx_strand_id
1 'polypeptide(L)'
;MAYQPVEPVLLALRFRTNEERQPYPTRTYAAPLPSGNYLELVPKPGMQHADEKTPAGVKVAVHSVHCLEDLQESLAGRGRRQVLELK
;
A
#
# COMPACT_ATOMS: atom_id res chain seq x y z
N MET A 1 -1.23 -17.48 -8.83
CA MET A 1 -2.02 -16.27 -9.16
C MET A 1 -1.38 -15.09 -8.45
N ALA A 2 -1.28 -13.93 -9.10
CA ALA A 2 -0.80 -12.73 -8.42
C ALA A 2 -1.84 -12.28 -7.38
N TYR A 3 -1.39 -11.87 -6.21
CA TYR A 3 -2.27 -11.42 -5.16
C TYR A 3 -2.96 -10.11 -5.54
N GLN A 4 -4.25 -10.04 -5.25
CA GLN A 4 -5.06 -8.86 -5.45
C GLN A 4 -5.92 -8.66 -4.21
N PRO A 5 -5.64 -7.66 -3.36
CA PRO A 5 -6.46 -7.41 -2.18
C PRO A 5 -7.82 -6.88 -2.60
N VAL A 6 -8.89 -7.53 -2.16
CA VAL A 6 -10.26 -7.05 -2.39
C VAL A 6 -10.56 -5.82 -1.55
N GLU A 7 -11.42 -4.94 -2.06
CA GLU A 7 -11.74 -3.67 -1.39
C GLU A 7 -12.17 -3.82 0.08
N PRO A 8 -13.07 -4.74 0.48
CA PRO A 8 -13.47 -4.86 1.88
C PRO A 8 -12.29 -5.11 2.83
N VAL A 9 -11.27 -5.84 2.36
CA VAL A 9 -10.05 -6.12 3.12
C VAL A 9 -9.21 -4.85 3.27
N LEU A 10 -9.05 -4.06 2.20
CA LEU A 10 -8.36 -2.77 2.27
C LEU A 10 -9.02 -1.83 3.28
N LEU A 11 -10.36 -1.73 3.23
CA LEU A 11 -11.12 -0.88 4.15
C LEU A 11 -10.98 -1.33 5.61
N ALA A 12 -10.96 -2.65 5.87
CA ALA A 12 -10.71 -3.24 7.19
C ALA A 12 -9.29 -2.95 7.70
N LEU A 13 -8.32 -2.92 6.80
CA LEU A 13 -6.93 -2.51 7.07
C LEU A 13 -6.73 -0.99 7.15
N ARG A 14 -7.83 -0.22 7.22
CA ARG A 14 -7.83 1.24 7.32
C ARG A 14 -7.26 1.97 6.11
N PHE A 15 -7.15 1.30 4.96
CA PHE A 15 -6.92 2.03 3.72
C PHE A 15 -8.11 2.92 3.40
N ARG A 16 -7.81 4.08 2.84
CA ARG A 16 -8.78 5.08 2.37
C ARG A 16 -8.37 5.53 0.98
N THR A 17 -9.36 6.01 0.22
CA THR A 17 -9.14 6.63 -1.09
C THR A 17 -9.84 7.98 -1.08
N ASN A 18 -9.23 8.98 -1.71
CA ASN A 18 -9.85 10.28 -2.02
C ASN A 18 -10.41 10.31 -3.46
N GLU A 19 -10.21 9.25 -4.24
CA GLU A 19 -10.63 9.13 -5.62
C GLU A 19 -11.91 8.31 -5.75
N GLU A 20 -12.99 8.77 -5.10
CA GLU A 20 -14.29 8.08 -5.10
C GLU A 20 -14.88 7.87 -6.50
N ARG A 21 -14.43 8.67 -7.48
CA ARG A 21 -14.83 8.56 -8.89
C ARG A 21 -14.15 7.42 -9.65
N GLN A 22 -13.05 6.87 -9.14
CA GLN A 22 -12.36 5.74 -9.77
C GLN A 22 -12.89 4.40 -9.21
N PRO A 23 -13.32 3.47 -10.07
CA PRO A 23 -13.79 2.17 -9.60
C PRO A 23 -12.64 1.33 -9.05
N TYR A 24 -12.97 0.40 -8.15
CA TYR A 24 -12.09 -0.73 -7.88
C TYR A 24 -11.95 -1.58 -9.17
N PRO A 25 -10.78 -2.17 -9.47
CA PRO A 25 -9.52 -2.18 -8.71
C PRO A 25 -8.50 -1.10 -9.08
N THR A 26 -8.88 -0.13 -9.92
CA THR A 26 -7.91 0.80 -10.53
C THR A 26 -7.60 2.02 -9.68
N ARG A 27 -8.32 2.23 -8.57
CA ARG A 27 -8.12 3.37 -7.68
C ARG A 27 -6.94 3.21 -6.73
N THR A 28 -6.39 4.34 -6.31
CA THR A 28 -5.34 4.43 -5.30
C THR A 28 -5.92 4.35 -3.88
N TYR A 29 -5.28 3.55 -3.04
CA TYR A 29 -5.60 3.43 -1.61
C TYR A 29 -4.36 3.76 -0.78
N ALA A 30 -4.54 4.51 0.31
CA ALA A 30 -3.48 4.84 1.26
C ALA A 30 -3.87 4.52 2.70
N ALA A 31 -2.92 4.05 3.51
CA ALA A 31 -3.06 3.81 4.94
C ALA A 31 -1.84 4.37 5.70
N PRO A 32 -2.02 4.91 6.91
CA PRO A 32 -0.90 5.44 7.70
C PRO A 32 -0.02 4.31 8.23
N LEU A 33 1.29 4.56 8.29
CA LEU A 33 2.29 3.71 8.91
C LEU A 33 2.72 4.25 10.28
N PRO A 34 3.25 3.40 11.19
CA PRO A 34 3.80 3.84 12.48
C PRO A 34 4.93 4.87 12.36
N SER A 35 5.64 4.91 11.23
CA SER A 35 6.70 5.89 10.95
C SER A 35 6.18 7.31 10.68
N GLY A 36 4.86 7.50 10.53
CA GLY A 36 4.26 8.75 10.07
C GLY A 36 4.20 8.89 8.54
N ASN A 37 4.73 7.91 7.80
CA ASN A 37 4.55 7.78 6.35
C ASN A 37 3.20 7.13 6.02
N TYR A 38 2.89 7.03 4.73
CA TYR A 38 1.72 6.33 4.21
C TYR A 38 2.16 5.16 3.34
N LEU A 39 1.45 4.05 3.47
CA LEU A 39 1.54 2.93 2.55
C LEU A 39 0.44 3.11 1.50
N GLU A 40 0.83 3.16 0.23
CA GLU A 40 -0.04 3.42 -0.91
C GLU A 40 -0.02 2.23 -1.88
N LEU A 41 -1.18 1.84 -2.41
CA LEU A 41 -1.27 0.79 -3.42
C LEU A 41 -2.45 0.96 -4.37
N VAL A 42 -2.34 0.32 -5.53
CA VAL A 42 -3.43 0.15 -6.50
C VAL A 42 -3.73 -1.34 -6.60
N PRO A 43 -4.91 -1.82 -6.15
CA PRO A 43 -5.21 -3.24 -5.98
C PRO A 43 -5.58 -3.95 -7.29
N LYS A 44 -4.80 -3.72 -8.35
CA LYS A 44 -4.97 -4.33 -9.68
C LYS A 44 -4.43 -5.76 -9.71
N PRO A 45 -4.96 -6.65 -10.59
CA PRO A 45 -4.35 -7.94 -10.84
C PRO A 45 -2.87 -7.78 -11.19
N GLY A 46 -1.99 -8.57 -10.56
CA GLY A 46 -0.55 -8.43 -10.78
C GLY A 46 0.15 -7.43 -9.88
N MET A 47 -0.56 -6.75 -8.97
CA MET A 47 0.08 -5.95 -7.91
C MET A 47 0.97 -6.86 -7.06
N GLN A 48 2.23 -6.44 -6.89
CA GLN A 48 3.21 -7.15 -6.06
C GLN A 48 3.87 -6.23 -5.03
N HIS A 49 3.55 -4.93 -5.05
CA HIS A 49 4.22 -3.94 -4.23
C HIS A 49 3.27 -2.82 -3.81
N ALA A 50 3.49 -2.33 -2.59
CA ALA A 50 2.93 -1.08 -2.09
C ALA A 50 4.05 -0.05 -1.89
N ASP A 51 3.74 1.22 -2.12
CA ASP A 51 4.69 2.32 -2.06
C ASP A 51 4.60 2.99 -0.70
N GLU A 52 5.73 3.18 -0.03
CA GLU A 52 5.79 4.02 1.16
C GLU A 52 6.10 5.46 0.74
N LYS A 53 5.21 6.39 1.09
CA LYS A 53 5.34 7.81 0.78
C LYS A 53 5.34 8.65 2.05
N THR A 54 6.12 9.72 2.05
CA THR A 54 6.06 10.75 3.10
C THR A 54 4.72 11.51 3.02
N PRO A 55 4.36 12.29 4.06
CA PRO A 55 3.21 13.21 3.97
C PRO A 55 3.29 14.23 2.82
N ALA A 56 4.50 14.51 2.31
CA ALA A 56 4.71 15.35 1.14
C ALA A 56 4.53 14.59 -0.20
N GLY A 57 4.17 13.30 -0.17
CA GLY A 57 3.99 12.46 -1.35
C GLY A 57 5.28 11.89 -1.94
N VAL A 58 6.42 12.06 -1.27
CA VAL A 58 7.72 11.56 -1.75
C VAL A 58 7.83 10.06 -1.45
N LYS A 59 8.05 9.25 -2.47
CA LYS A 59 8.28 7.81 -2.32
C LYS A 59 9.65 7.55 -1.67
N VAL A 60 9.65 6.86 -0.53
CA VAL A 60 10.87 6.58 0.26
C VAL A 60 11.18 5.10 0.37
N ALA A 61 10.20 4.23 0.16
CA ALA A 61 10.42 2.79 0.14
C ALA A 61 9.37 2.05 -0.70
N VAL A 62 9.65 0.79 -0.97
CA VAL A 62 8.74 -0.17 -1.60
C VAL A 62 8.57 -1.36 -0.68
N HIS A 63 7.33 -1.79 -0.45
CA HIS A 63 6.99 -2.99 0.32
C HIS A 63 6.54 -4.08 -0.63
N SER A 64 7.19 -5.24 -0.59
CA SER A 64 6.71 -6.41 -1.35
C SER A 64 5.45 -7.00 -0.71
N VAL A 65 4.43 -7.23 -1.55
CA VAL A 65 3.09 -7.65 -1.15
C VAL A 65 2.63 -8.78 -2.07
N HIS A 66 2.64 -10.01 -1.57
CA HIS A 66 2.21 -11.21 -2.27
C HIS A 66 1.03 -11.91 -1.60
N CYS A 67 0.59 -11.43 -0.45
CA CYS A 67 -0.59 -11.92 0.27
C CYS A 67 -1.11 -10.86 1.25
N LEU A 68 -2.20 -11.18 1.96
CA LEU A 68 -2.78 -10.32 3.00
C LEU A 68 -1.81 -10.11 4.17
N GLU A 69 -1.08 -11.16 4.56
CA GLU A 69 -0.12 -11.10 5.64
C GLU A 69 1.00 -10.10 5.34
N ASP A 70 1.52 -10.06 4.11
CA ASP A 70 2.52 -9.07 3.70
C ASP A 70 2.00 -7.63 3.86
N LEU A 71 0.72 -7.36 3.55
CA LEU A 71 0.11 -6.05 3.80
C LEU A 71 0.05 -5.71 5.30
N GLN A 72 -0.39 -6.68 6.11
CA GLN A 72 -0.50 -6.50 7.56
C GLN A 72 0.87 -6.24 8.19
N GLU A 73 1.89 -7.00 7.79
CA GLU A 73 3.26 -6.81 8.25
C GLU A 73 3.82 -5.46 7.77
N SER A 74 3.55 -5.06 6.53
CA SER A 74 3.94 -3.73 6.02
C SER A 74 3.32 -2.60 6.85
N LEU A 75 2.02 -2.70 7.17
CA LEU A 75 1.32 -1.76 8.03
C LEU A 75 1.85 -1.75 9.48
N ALA A 76 2.33 -2.89 9.97
CA ALA A 76 2.96 -3.01 11.28
C ALA A 76 4.43 -2.51 11.29
N GLY A 77 4.98 -2.09 10.13
CA GLY A 77 6.38 -1.69 10.00
C GLY A 77 7.38 -2.86 9.98
N ARG A 78 6.88 -4.09 9.79
CA ARG A 78 7.65 -5.35 9.76
C ARG A 78 7.68 -6.01 8.37
N GLY A 79 7.07 -5.36 7.38
CA GLY A 79 6.99 -5.87 6.01
C GLY A 79 8.34 -5.90 5.29
N ARG A 80 8.32 -6.50 4.10
CA ARG A 80 9.49 -6.59 3.21
C ARG A 80 9.77 -5.25 2.54
N ARG A 81 10.36 -4.34 3.30
CA ARG A 81 10.62 -2.95 2.95
C ARG A 81 11.98 -2.76 2.30
N GLN A 82 12.01 -2.21 1.09
CA GLN A 82 13.21 -1.77 0.39
C GLN A 82 13.25 -0.24 0.36
N VAL A 83 14.24 0.36 1.04
CA VAL A 83 14.45 1.81 1.05
C VAL A 83 14.97 2.27 -0.30
N LEU A 84 14.41 3.36 -0.81
CA LEU A 84 14.97 4.06 -1.96
C LEU A 84 15.98 5.08 -1.45
N GLU A 85 17.23 4.97 -1.89
CA GLU A 85 18.22 6.03 -1.66
C GLU A 85 17.82 7.24 -2.49
N LEU A 86 17.24 8.26 -1.83
CA LEU A 86 17.02 9.57 -2.43
C LEU A 86 18.40 10.25 -2.51
N LYS A 87 19.01 10.21 -3.71
CA LYS A 87 20.26 10.93 -4.01
C LYS A 87 20.03 12.42 -4.17
#